data_AF-A0A935MXC9-F1
#
_entry.id   AF-A0A935MXC9-F1
#
_cell.length_a   1.000
_cell.length_b   1.000
_cell.length_c   1.000
_cell.angle_alpha   90.00
_cell.angle_beta   90.00
_cell.angle_gamma   90.00
#
_symmetry.space_group_name_H-M   'P 1'
#
loop_
_entity.id
_entity.type
_entity.pdbx_description
1 polymer ?
#
loop_
_entity_poly.entity_id
_entity_poly.type
_entity_poly.pdbx_seq_one_letter_code
_entity_poly.pdbx_strand_id
1 'polypeptide(L)'
;MPEKLLCDFCGTEISNDAEFCGKCGTIFIDDVSCFNHSDDDAKGVCAICHQAYCKRCGLRVNGIFLCNEHSDYEIYEGMARVFGSSDEQQVNNYKSALEQNDLHPFLYSTKSITTFL
;
A
#
# COMPACT_ATOMS: atom_id res chain seq x y z
N MET A 1 2.97 -23.39 -19.12
CA MET A 1 3.42 -22.25 -18.29
C MET A 1 2.15 -21.46 -17.96
N PRO A 2 1.86 -21.14 -16.70
CA PRO A 2 0.70 -20.28 -16.42
C PRO A 2 0.93 -18.93 -17.10
N GLU A 3 -0.07 -18.42 -17.81
CA GLU A 3 -0.04 -17.05 -18.33
C GLU A 3 0.13 -16.10 -17.15
N LYS A 4 1.13 -15.24 -17.23
CA LYS A 4 1.32 -14.17 -16.25
C LYS A 4 0.38 -13.04 -16.63
N LEU A 5 -0.68 -12.85 -15.84
CA LEU A 5 -1.53 -11.67 -15.97
C LEU A 5 -0.84 -10.48 -15.30
N LEU A 6 -1.02 -9.29 -15.89
CA LEU A 6 -0.53 -8.04 -15.33
C LEU A 6 -1.73 -7.23 -14.85
N CYS A 7 -1.60 -6.56 -13.71
CA CYS A 7 -2.60 -5.59 -13.27
C CYS A 7 -2.67 -4.45 -14.28
N ASP A 8 -3.85 -4.22 -14.86
CA ASP A 8 -4.07 -3.16 -15.86
C ASP A 8 -3.79 -1.74 -15.36
N PHE A 9 -3.77 -1.55 -14.03
CA PHE A 9 -3.51 -0.26 -13.42
C PHE A 9 -2.02 0.01 -13.15
N CYS A 10 -1.30 -0.93 -12.52
CA CYS A 10 0.08 -0.72 -12.06
C CYS A 10 1.12 -1.62 -12.74
N GLY A 11 0.70 -2.52 -13.63
CA GLY A 11 1.58 -3.42 -14.38
C GLY A 11 2.25 -4.53 -13.56
N THR A 12 1.84 -4.75 -12.31
CA THR A 12 2.40 -5.82 -11.47
C THR A 12 1.85 -7.18 -11.88
N GLU A 13 2.69 -8.22 -11.87
CA GLU A 13 2.25 -9.59 -12.09
C GLU A 13 1.23 -10.01 -11.01
N ILE A 14 0.09 -10.54 -11.45
CA ILE A 14 -1.00 -11.01 -10.61
C ILE A 14 -1.31 -12.48 -10.92
N SER A 15 -1.86 -13.18 -9.93
CA SER A 15 -2.38 -14.53 -10.12
C SER A 15 -3.71 -14.50 -10.89
N ASN A 16 -4.02 -15.59 -11.60
CA ASN A 16 -5.25 -15.68 -12.41
C ASN A 16 -6.53 -15.73 -11.56
N ASP A 17 -6.42 -16.09 -10.29
CA ASP A 17 -7.48 -16.12 -9.29
C ASP A 17 -7.48 -14.89 -8.37
N ALA A 18 -6.65 -13.88 -8.65
CA ALA A 18 -6.63 -12.67 -7.85
C ALA A 18 -7.93 -11.87 -8.03
N GLU A 19 -8.60 -11.55 -6.94
CA GLU A 19 -9.80 -10.69 -6.94
C GLU A 19 -9.45 -9.19 -6.95
N PHE A 20 -8.22 -8.86 -6.54
CA PHE A 20 -7.69 -7.50 -6.56
C PHE A 20 -6.15 -7.52 -6.63
N CYS A 21 -5.56 -6.38 -6.98
CA CYS A 21 -4.11 -6.19 -6.99
C CYS A 21 -3.60 -5.91 -5.57
N GLY A 22 -2.85 -6.85 -4.99
CA GLY A 22 -2.20 -6.66 -3.68
C GLY A 22 -1.20 -5.49 -3.63
N LYS A 23 -0.69 -5.01 -4.78
CA LYS A 23 0.25 -3.87 -4.82
C LYS A 23 -0.45 -2.50 -4.84
N CYS A 24 -1.53 -2.35 -5.60
CA CYS A 24 -2.14 -1.03 -5.85
C CYS A 24 -3.61 -0.92 -5.46
N GLY A 25 -4.25 -2.02 -5.06
CA GLY A 25 -5.63 -2.03 -4.59
C GLY A 25 -6.71 -2.00 -5.69
N THR A 26 -6.35 -2.20 -6.96
CA THR A 26 -7.34 -2.29 -8.05
C THR A 26 -8.14 -3.59 -7.93
N ILE A 27 -9.46 -3.50 -7.94
CA ILE A 27 -10.38 -4.64 -7.91
C ILE A 27 -10.53 -5.19 -9.34
N PHE A 28 -10.62 -6.52 -9.48
CA PHE A 28 -10.78 -7.23 -10.76
C PHE A 28 -12.13 -7.95 -10.90
N ILE A 29 -12.88 -8.06 -9.81
CA ILE A 29 -14.21 -8.67 -9.77
C ILE A 29 -15.29 -7.59 -9.60
N ASP A 30 -16.49 -7.89 -10.07
CA ASP A 30 -17.65 -7.01 -9.90
C ASP A 30 -18.31 -7.22 -8.52
N ASP A 31 -19.31 -6.38 -8.21
CA ASP A 31 -20.19 -6.51 -7.04
C ASP A 31 -19.49 -6.55 -5.66
N VAL A 32 -18.34 -5.89 -5.54
CA VAL A 32 -17.65 -5.73 -4.25
C VAL A 32 -18.21 -4.51 -3.52
N SER A 33 -18.86 -4.71 -2.37
CA SER A 33 -19.35 -3.62 -1.53
C SER A 33 -18.26 -3.00 -0.64
N CYS A 34 -18.45 -1.74 -0.28
CA CYS A 34 -17.61 -1.05 0.70
C CYS A 34 -17.74 -1.69 2.08
N PHE A 35 -16.62 -1.93 2.74
CA PHE A 35 -16.54 -2.50 4.09
C PHE A 35 -17.34 -1.69 5.13
N ASN A 36 -17.39 -0.37 4.98
CA ASN A 36 -18.15 0.51 5.86
C ASN A 36 -19.62 0.69 5.45
N HIS A 37 -19.97 0.41 4.19
CA HIS A 37 -21.26 0.74 3.59
C HIS A 37 -21.67 -0.37 2.60
N SER A 38 -22.52 -1.30 3.04
CA SER A 38 -22.96 -2.42 2.20
C SER A 38 -23.81 -1.99 0.99
N ASP A 39 -24.30 -0.76 1.00
CA ASP A 39 -25.13 -0.14 -0.03
C ASP A 39 -24.33 0.64 -1.10
N ASP A 40 -23.00 0.67 -1.00
CA ASP A 40 -22.13 1.43 -1.90
C ASP A 40 -21.00 0.56 -2.46
N ASP A 41 -20.77 0.63 -3.76
CA ASP A 41 -19.73 -0.17 -4.42
C ASP A 41 -18.32 0.31 -4.01
N ALA A 42 -17.46 -0.65 -3.74
CA ALA A 42 -16.05 -0.40 -3.56
C ALA A 42 -15.41 0.11 -4.87
N LYS A 43 -14.49 1.07 -4.74
CA LYS A 43 -13.67 1.58 -5.85
C LYS A 43 -12.21 1.15 -5.77
N GLY A 44 -11.84 0.49 -4.68
CA GLY A 44 -10.55 -0.14 -4.51
C GLY A 44 -10.46 -0.85 -3.16
N VAL A 45 -9.40 -1.64 -3.03
CA VAL A 45 -9.00 -2.32 -1.80
C VAL A 45 -7.82 -1.56 -1.20
N CYS A 46 -7.88 -1.26 0.09
CA CYS A 46 -6.77 -0.63 0.78
C CYS A 46 -5.54 -1.55 0.75
N ALA A 47 -4.42 -1.07 0.21
CA ALA A 47 -3.18 -1.85 0.12
C ALA A 47 -2.55 -2.21 1.48
N ILE A 48 -3.01 -1.61 2.58
CA ILE A 48 -2.52 -1.93 3.94
C ILE A 48 -3.43 -2.95 4.64
N CYS A 49 -4.74 -2.70 4.72
CA CYS A 49 -5.66 -3.56 5.48
C CYS A 49 -6.43 -4.58 4.65
N HIS A 50 -6.29 -4.54 3.33
CA HIS A 50 -6.97 -5.44 2.37
C HIS A 50 -8.51 -5.44 2.45
N GLN A 51 -9.12 -4.38 2.99
CA GLN A 51 -10.56 -4.16 2.95
C GLN A 51 -10.95 -3.27 1.77
N ALA A 52 -12.13 -3.52 1.20
CA ALA A 52 -12.67 -2.78 0.05
C ALA A 52 -13.42 -1.51 0.50
N TYR A 53 -13.24 -0.39 -0.19
CA TYR A 53 -13.87 0.89 0.20
C TYR A 53 -14.41 1.67 -0.99
N CYS A 54 -15.52 2.37 -0.79
CA CYS A 54 -16.07 3.32 -1.75
C CYS A 54 -15.28 4.64 -1.77
N LYS A 55 -15.63 5.58 -2.66
CA LYS A 55 -14.94 6.87 -2.83
C LYS A 55 -14.97 7.78 -1.59
N ARG A 56 -15.87 7.51 -0.63
CA ARG A 56 -15.98 8.28 0.61
C ARG A 56 -15.06 7.75 1.71
N CYS A 57 -14.71 6.46 1.64
CA CYS A 57 -13.94 5.76 2.68
C CYS A 57 -12.51 5.45 2.25
N GLY A 58 -12.16 5.71 0.99
CA GLY A 58 -10.80 5.58 0.49
C GLY A 58 -10.57 6.36 -0.79
N LEU A 59 -9.29 6.52 -1.10
CA LEU A 59 -8.80 7.30 -2.22
C LEU A 59 -7.50 6.69 -2.78
N ARG A 60 -7.13 7.09 -4.00
CA ARG A 60 -5.82 6.76 -4.55
C ARG A 60 -4.81 7.84 -4.20
N VAL A 61 -3.71 7.44 -3.57
CA VAL A 61 -2.54 8.28 -3.26
C VAL A 61 -1.34 7.66 -3.98
N ASN A 62 -0.68 8.42 -4.85
CA ASN A 62 0.46 7.94 -5.65
C ASN A 62 0.20 6.62 -6.39
N GLY A 63 -1.02 6.44 -6.92
CA GLY A 63 -1.45 5.23 -7.63
C GLY A 63 -1.89 4.06 -6.74
N ILE A 64 -1.75 4.16 -5.43
CA ILE A 64 -2.12 3.10 -4.49
C ILE A 64 -3.44 3.48 -3.81
N PHE A 65 -4.40 2.56 -3.82
CA PHE A 65 -5.66 2.78 -3.13
C PHE A 65 -5.51 2.54 -1.63
N LEU A 66 -5.88 3.52 -0.81
CA LEU A 66 -5.80 3.51 0.65
C LEU A 66 -7.14 3.95 1.24
N CYS A 67 -7.55 3.34 2.36
CA CYS A 67 -8.67 3.85 3.12
C CYS A 67 -8.27 5.10 3.90
N ASN A 68 -9.24 5.87 4.39
CA ASN A 68 -8.98 7.12 5.09
C ASN A 68 -8.09 6.94 6.33
N GLU A 69 -8.20 5.82 7.04
CA GLU A 69 -7.33 5.51 8.21
C GLU A 69 -5.86 5.29 7.82
N HIS A 70 -5.60 4.96 6.56
CA HIS A 70 -4.29 4.63 6.04
C HIS A 70 -3.79 5.62 4.98
N SER A 71 -4.54 6.68 4.68
CA SER A 71 -4.24 7.58 3.55
C SER A 71 -2.97 8.39 3.73
N ASP A 72 -2.53 8.59 4.98
CA ASP A 72 -1.36 9.38 5.32
C ASP A 72 -0.06 8.55 5.31
N TYR A 73 -0.17 7.22 5.17
CA TYR A 73 1.01 6.37 5.02
C TYR A 73 1.60 6.50 3.63
N GLU A 74 2.90 6.76 3.58
CA GLU A 74 3.67 6.64 2.36
C GLU A 74 3.96 5.15 2.11
N ILE A 75 3.52 4.64 0.95
CA ILE A 75 3.85 3.28 0.51
C ILE A 75 5.00 3.36 -0.48
N TYR A 76 6.08 2.66 -0.19
CA TYR A 76 7.27 2.56 -1.02
C TYR A 76 7.62 1.10 -1.26
N GLU A 77 7.72 0.68 -2.53
CA GLU A 77 8.02 -0.70 -2.93
C GLU A 77 7.16 -1.76 -2.19
N GLY A 78 5.87 -1.47 -2.02
CA GLY A 78 4.92 -2.36 -1.35
C GLY A 78 4.99 -2.36 0.18
N MET A 79 5.76 -1.46 0.79
CA MET A 79 5.88 -1.32 2.25
C MET A 79 5.40 0.04 2.73
N ALA A 80 4.68 0.06 3.85
CA ALA A 80 4.29 1.30 4.51
C ALA A 80 5.45 1.86 5.34
N ARG A 81 5.78 3.14 5.16
CA ARG A 81 6.74 3.83 6.02
C ARG A 81 6.10 4.14 7.37
N VAL A 82 6.63 3.52 8.43
CA VAL A 82 6.19 3.74 9.82
C VAL A 82 7.08 4.70 10.61
N PHE A 83 8.31 4.94 10.15
CA PHE A 83 9.25 5.87 10.78
C PHE A 83 10.22 6.45 9.72
N GLY A 84 10.66 7.69 9.93
CA GLY A 84 11.66 8.35 9.08
C GLY A 84 12.39 9.45 9.85
N SER A 85 13.72 9.48 9.73
CA SER A 85 14.58 10.49 10.35
C SER A 85 15.89 10.62 9.58
N SER A 86 16.54 11.78 9.68
CA SER A 86 17.92 11.97 9.21
C SER A 86 18.97 11.48 10.22
N ASP A 87 18.55 11.14 11.44
CA ASP A 87 19.41 10.59 12.49
C ASP A 87 19.48 9.06 12.37
N GLU A 88 20.61 8.57 11.88
CA GLU A 88 20.87 7.15 11.70
C GLU A 88 20.77 6.34 13.00
N GLN A 89 21.12 6.92 14.15
CA GLN A 89 21.01 6.24 15.43
C GLN A 89 19.54 6.03 15.80
N GLN A 90 18.68 7.04 15.59
CA GLN A 90 17.25 6.91 15.85
C GLN A 90 16.61 5.87 14.92
N VAL A 91 16.97 5.87 13.64
CA VAL A 91 16.47 4.89 12.66
C VAL A 91 16.84 3.46 13.07
N ASN A 92 18.09 3.23 13.46
CA ASN A 92 18.54 1.91 13.89
C ASN A 92 17.88 1.47 15.21
N ASN A 93 17.68 2.39 16.16
CA ASN A 93 16.97 2.10 17.40
C ASN A 93 15.52 1.63 17.13
N TYR A 94 14.81 2.32 16.22
CA TYR A 94 13.45 1.94 15.81
C TYR A 94 13.43 0.58 15.10
N LYS A 95 14.39 0.33 14.20
CA LYS A 95 14.53 -0.96 13.53
C LYS A 95 14.68 -2.10 14.53
N SER A 96 15.60 -1.96 15.50
CA SER A 96 15.82 -2.97 16.53
C SER A 96 14.60 -3.17 17.42
N ALA A 97 13.87 -2.11 17.75
CA ALA A 97 12.62 -2.24 18.51
C ALA A 97 11.55 -3.04 17.74
N LEU A 98 11.40 -2.81 16.44
CA LEU A 98 10.48 -3.57 15.60
C LEU A 98 10.91 -5.04 15.47
N GLU A 99 12.21 -5.30 15.25
CA GLU A 99 12.78 -6.66 15.19
C GLU A 99 12.59 -7.43 16.50
N GLN A 100 12.69 -6.76 17.65
CA GLN A 100 12.41 -7.36 18.97
C GLN A 100 10.94 -7.74 19.18
N ASN A 101 10.04 -7.19 18.35
CA ASN A 101 8.60 -7.51 18.36
C ASN A 101 8.22 -8.41 17.17
N ASP A 102 9.18 -9.19 16.66
CA ASP A 102 9.00 -10.15 15.56
C ASP A 102 8.52 -9.52 14.23
N LEU A 103 8.83 -8.23 14.03
CA LEU A 103 8.60 -7.54 12.77
C LEU A 103 9.90 -7.52 11.94
N HIS A 104 9.76 -7.46 10.61
CA HIS A 104 10.89 -7.46 9.68
C HIS A 104 10.96 -6.14 8.89
N PRO A 105 11.39 -5.03 9.52
CA PRO A 105 11.48 -3.74 8.85
C PRO A 105 12.66 -3.67 7.88
N PHE A 106 12.49 -2.91 6.80
CA PHE A 106 13.55 -2.55 5.86
C PHE A 106 13.91 -1.08 6.01
N LEU A 107 15.21 -0.77 5.97
CA LEU A 107 15.68 0.61 5.95
C LEU A 107 15.84 1.07 4.51
N TYR A 108 15.22 2.20 4.21
CA TYR A 108 15.38 2.90 2.94
C TYR A 108 16.11 4.22 3.17
N SER A 109 17.24 4.40 2.48
CA SER A 109 17.93 5.68 2.42
C SER A 109 17.56 6.38 1.11
N THR A 110 16.99 7.57 1.22
CA THR A 110 16.85 8.48 0.09
C THR A 110 17.99 9.50 0.19
N LYS A 111 18.78 9.63 -0.88
CA LYS A 111 19.66 10.81 -0.99
C LYS A 111 18.73 12.00 -1.17
N SER A 112 18.76 12.97 -0.26
CA SER A 112 18.12 14.26 -0.48
C SER A 112 18.60 14.78 -1.83
N ILE A 113 17.69 14.87 -2.81
CA ILE A 113 17.97 15.59 -4.04
C ILE A 113 18.01 17.04 -3.61
N THR A 114 19.22 17.56 -3.41
CA THR A 114 19.46 18.99 -3.29
C THR A 114 19.20 19.59 -4.67
N THR A 115 17.93 19.86 -4.99
CA THR A 115 17.59 20.74 -6.12
C THR A 115 18.06 22.13 -5.73
N PHE A 116 19.27 22.49 -6.15
CA PHE A 116 19.65 23.89 -6.28
C PHE A 116 18.79 24.47 -7.40
N LEU A 117 17.78 25.27 -7.03
CA LEU A 117 17.20 26.28 -7.91
C LEU A 117 18.06 27.54 -7.85
#